data_AF-B8LU14-F1
#
_entry.id   AF-B8LU14-F1
#
_cell.length_a   1.000
_cell.length_b   1.000
_cell.length_c   1.000
_cell.angle_alpha   90.00
_cell.angle_beta   90.00
_cell.angle_gamma   90.00
#
_symmetry.space_group_name_H-M   'P 1'
#
loop_
_entity.id
_entity.type
_entity.pdbx_description
1 polymer ?
#
loop_
_entity_poly.entity_id
_entity_poly.type
_entity_poly.pdbx_seq_one_letter_code
_entity_poly.pdbx_strand_id
1 'polypeptide(L)'
;MDSPAVPVPLDPREQPILERLLRTRDALLLLKQDKSSYIKSRDVLPLYEEVIGQVEGLNAVRKNQDRDRRVPHSRLDYVLDDCFQLISLLFLTVGRNNEAPATYSLSTTVLRLLHHLEEAGFYSAKDLESISQTLDSMRETLGRGKDTHSPHLLELLESRLVECQKIFDKLRKGLEHLSPELVKYHETLVSILRSTSAANTRSKFSSSEILDLQEGLKEIQNSTKDGNFVGSDGQILEGQENVKRLWERCWRWTEIVLERKGRIDERFQEQYDRLFEIRNQLERLSMTQAWSLRETDLFQYQRKLDRIDEARVNGNFLDANNQPADLHTQRTLLYLIRRSYAYIYALLIASEPVSEALLPIYNQLQTLRRCLLEVKDSGGVSNARELYPYSMKLNSIDNMRIDGKFYIGNDIPEGQGSVNALLAECYELAYELRAAVDEDKEDREES
;
A
#
# COMPACT_ATOMS: atom_id res chain seq x y z
N MET A 1 -18.99 -4.79 -20.68
CA MET A 1 -18.70 -3.34 -20.83
C MET A 1 -17.21 -3.23 -20.64
N ASP A 2 -16.55 -3.39 -21.78
CA ASP A 2 -15.34 -4.17 -21.91
C ASP A 2 -14.11 -3.29 -21.69
N SER A 3 -13.08 -3.85 -21.06
CA SER A 3 -11.72 -3.30 -21.18
C SER A 3 -11.43 -3.03 -22.66
N PRO A 4 -10.67 -1.96 -23.00
CA PRO A 4 -10.27 -1.73 -24.38
C PRO A 4 -9.73 -3.03 -24.97
N ALA A 5 -10.12 -3.36 -26.20
CA ALA A 5 -9.76 -4.61 -26.85
C ALA A 5 -8.23 -4.76 -26.86
N VAL A 6 -7.70 -5.49 -25.88
CA VAL A 6 -6.26 -5.66 -25.73
C VAL A 6 -5.80 -6.52 -26.91
N PRO A 7 -4.82 -6.08 -27.71
CA PRO A 7 -4.39 -6.81 -28.87
C PRO A 7 -3.90 -8.21 -28.47
N VAL A 8 -4.38 -9.23 -29.19
CA VAL A 8 -3.89 -10.61 -29.11
C VAL A 8 -2.38 -10.60 -29.45
N PRO A 9 -1.56 -11.50 -28.86
CA PRO A 9 -0.13 -11.53 -29.17
C PRO A 9 0.11 -11.57 -30.68
N LEU A 10 0.96 -10.64 -31.15
CA LEU A 10 1.25 -10.49 -32.59
C LEU A 10 2.17 -11.62 -33.11
N ASP A 11 2.95 -12.24 -32.22
CA ASP A 11 3.81 -13.38 -32.54
C ASP A 11 3.07 -14.71 -32.27
N PRO A 12 2.84 -15.58 -33.28
CA PRO A 12 2.18 -16.87 -33.10
C PRO A 12 2.84 -17.78 -32.04
N ARG A 13 4.14 -17.59 -31.77
CA ARG A 13 4.87 -18.37 -30.76
C ARG A 13 4.51 -17.98 -29.33
N GLU A 14 3.92 -16.80 -29.12
CA GLU A 14 3.42 -16.34 -27.82
C GLU A 14 2.01 -16.91 -27.51
N GLN A 15 1.26 -17.35 -28.51
CA GLN A 15 -0.08 -17.92 -28.34
C GLN A 15 -0.12 -19.14 -27.38
N PRO A 16 0.74 -20.17 -27.51
CA PRO A 16 0.72 -21.30 -26.57
C PRO A 16 1.12 -20.90 -25.14
N ILE A 17 1.95 -19.85 -24.99
CA ILE A 17 2.34 -19.31 -23.69
C ILE A 17 1.12 -18.62 -23.05
N LEU A 18 0.41 -17.78 -23.81
CA LEU A 18 -0.82 -17.14 -23.36
C LEU A 18 -1.86 -18.18 -22.91
N GLU A 19 -2.07 -19.25 -23.65
CA GLU A 19 -3.03 -20.31 -23.28
C GLU A 19 -2.68 -20.99 -21.96
N ARG A 20 -1.39 -21.24 -21.71
CA ARG A 20 -0.92 -21.81 -20.43
C ARG A 20 -1.10 -20.83 -19.29
N LEU A 21 -0.68 -19.57 -19.47
CA LEU A 21 -0.86 -18.52 -18.47
C LEU A 21 -2.33 -18.30 -18.10
N LEU A 22 -3.25 -18.37 -19.08
CA LEU A 22 -4.69 -18.28 -18.81
C LEU A 22 -5.17 -19.41 -17.89
N ARG A 23 -4.74 -20.66 -18.14
CA ARG A 23 -5.08 -21.81 -17.28
C ARG A 23 -4.52 -21.65 -15.87
N THR A 24 -3.25 -21.26 -15.75
CA THR A 24 -2.61 -21.06 -14.45
C THR A 24 -3.26 -19.90 -13.70
N ARG A 25 -3.62 -18.80 -14.37
CA ARG A 25 -4.38 -17.69 -13.77
C ARG A 25 -5.74 -18.16 -13.25
N ASP A 26 -6.47 -18.95 -14.01
CA ASP A 26 -7.78 -19.45 -13.59
C ASP A 26 -7.65 -20.38 -12.37
N ALA A 27 -6.59 -21.19 -12.29
CA ALA A 27 -6.26 -21.99 -11.11
C ALA A 27 -5.91 -21.11 -9.88
N LEU A 28 -5.11 -20.05 -10.06
CA LEU A 28 -4.80 -19.08 -9.00
C LEU A 28 -6.07 -18.37 -8.48
N LEU A 29 -7.01 -18.04 -9.38
CA LEU A 29 -8.30 -17.46 -9.02
C LEU A 29 -9.18 -18.42 -8.23
N LEU A 30 -9.18 -19.72 -8.58
CA LEU A 30 -9.89 -20.75 -7.82
C LEU A 30 -9.34 -20.87 -6.40
N LEU A 31 -8.01 -20.90 -6.22
CA LEU A 31 -7.39 -20.89 -4.89
C LEU A 31 -7.78 -19.66 -4.08
N LYS A 32 -7.79 -18.47 -4.70
CA LYS A 32 -8.26 -17.24 -4.05
C LYS A 32 -9.71 -17.36 -3.56
N GLN A 33 -10.60 -17.98 -4.35
CA GLN A 33 -12.03 -18.07 -4.07
C GLN A 33 -12.37 -19.11 -3.02
N ASP A 34 -11.52 -20.13 -2.85
CA ASP A 34 -11.76 -21.17 -1.85
C ASP A 34 -11.56 -20.66 -0.43
N LYS A 35 -12.66 -20.37 0.27
CA LYS A 35 -12.68 -19.97 1.69
C LYS A 35 -12.98 -21.15 2.64
N SER A 36 -13.02 -22.39 2.15
CA SER A 36 -13.37 -23.58 2.96
C SER A 36 -12.23 -24.04 3.87
N SER A 37 -10.98 -23.79 3.47
CA SER A 37 -9.78 -23.99 4.27
C SER A 37 -8.81 -22.82 4.11
N TYR A 38 -7.77 -22.79 4.96
CA TYR A 38 -6.65 -21.89 4.75
C TYR A 38 -5.80 -22.36 3.55
N ILE A 39 -5.15 -21.42 2.88
CA ILE A 39 -4.30 -21.69 1.72
C ILE A 39 -2.92 -22.14 2.20
N LYS A 40 -2.35 -23.18 1.59
CA LYS A 40 -1.03 -23.73 1.95
C LYS A 40 0.03 -23.40 0.92
N SER A 41 1.29 -23.29 1.36
CA SER A 41 2.45 -23.10 0.47
C SER A 41 2.51 -24.13 -0.66
N ARG A 42 2.19 -25.40 -0.36
CA ARG A 42 2.21 -26.51 -1.32
C ARG A 42 1.19 -26.39 -2.45
N ASP A 43 0.12 -25.62 -2.25
CA ASP A 43 -0.93 -25.42 -3.25
C ASP A 43 -0.57 -24.26 -4.20
N VAL A 44 0.22 -23.29 -3.70
CA VAL A 44 0.65 -22.10 -4.45
C VAL A 44 1.92 -22.35 -5.26
N LEU A 45 2.90 -23.05 -4.68
CA LEU A 45 4.22 -23.26 -5.27
C LEU A 45 4.19 -23.88 -6.67
N PRO A 46 3.40 -24.93 -6.97
CA PRO A 46 3.37 -25.52 -8.31
C PRO A 46 2.91 -24.52 -9.38
N LEU A 47 1.90 -23.69 -9.07
CA LEU A 47 1.40 -22.67 -9.99
C LEU A 47 2.42 -21.55 -10.22
N TYR A 48 3.18 -21.19 -9.17
CA TYR A 48 4.30 -20.28 -9.30
C TYR A 48 5.36 -20.83 -10.27
N GLU A 49 5.79 -22.08 -10.10
CA GLU A 49 6.79 -22.70 -10.99
C GLU A 49 6.29 -22.80 -12.45
N GLU A 50 5.00 -23.07 -12.66
CA GLU A 50 4.40 -23.02 -14.00
C GLU A 50 4.53 -21.65 -14.67
N VAL A 51 4.27 -20.57 -13.93
CA VAL A 51 4.40 -19.19 -14.43
C VAL A 51 5.86 -18.87 -14.72
N ILE A 52 6.79 -19.28 -13.86
CA ILE A 52 8.23 -19.10 -14.12
C ILE A 52 8.64 -19.80 -15.41
N GLY A 53 8.22 -21.04 -15.63
CA GLY A 53 8.48 -21.74 -16.89
C GLY A 53 7.90 -21.03 -18.12
N GLN A 54 6.76 -20.33 -17.98
CA GLN A 54 6.20 -19.51 -19.06
C GLN A 54 7.03 -18.24 -19.30
N VAL A 55 7.56 -17.61 -18.25
CA VAL A 55 8.46 -16.45 -18.38
C VAL A 55 9.74 -16.82 -19.10
N GLU A 56 10.33 -17.97 -18.80
CA GLU A 56 11.53 -18.47 -19.49
C GLU A 56 11.27 -18.69 -20.98
N GLY A 57 10.14 -19.32 -21.31
CA GLY A 57 9.69 -19.49 -22.69
C GLY A 57 9.46 -18.15 -23.39
N LEU A 58 8.82 -17.20 -22.72
CA LEU A 58 8.53 -15.87 -23.27
C LEU A 58 9.81 -15.09 -23.56
N ASN A 59 10.75 -15.10 -22.62
CA ASN A 59 12.05 -14.45 -22.77
C ASN A 59 12.84 -15.07 -23.93
N ALA A 60 12.77 -16.39 -24.13
CA ALA A 60 13.39 -17.05 -25.28
C ALA A 60 12.76 -16.62 -26.62
N VAL A 61 11.43 -16.47 -26.69
CA VAL A 61 10.72 -15.99 -27.88
C VAL A 61 11.09 -14.53 -28.20
N ARG A 62 11.17 -13.69 -27.16
CA ARG A 62 11.44 -12.24 -27.27
C ARG A 62 12.93 -11.87 -27.37
N LYS A 63 13.86 -12.81 -27.13
CA LYS A 63 15.32 -12.57 -27.11
C LYS A 63 15.90 -11.86 -28.34
N ASN A 64 15.28 -12.05 -29.51
CA ASN A 64 15.71 -11.47 -30.79
C ASN A 64 14.75 -10.39 -31.34
N GLN A 65 13.73 -10.00 -30.57
CA GLN A 65 12.90 -8.86 -30.92
C GLN A 65 13.57 -7.60 -30.37
N ASP A 66 13.69 -6.54 -31.18
CA ASP A 66 14.27 -5.26 -30.75
C ASP A 66 13.58 -4.78 -29.46
N ARG A 67 14.34 -4.75 -28.35
CA ARG A 67 13.90 -4.16 -27.06
C ARG A 67 13.44 -2.70 -27.21
N ASP A 68 13.84 -2.04 -28.30
CA ASP A 68 13.54 -0.64 -28.64
C ASP A 68 12.18 -0.41 -29.33
N ARG A 69 11.46 -1.47 -29.72
CA ARG A 69 10.08 -1.29 -30.18
C ARG A 69 9.20 -1.13 -28.95
N ARG A 70 8.65 0.08 -28.77
CA ARG A 70 7.49 0.35 -27.92
C ARG A 70 6.29 -0.47 -28.40
N VAL A 71 6.32 -1.79 -28.21
CA VAL A 71 5.19 -2.67 -28.48
C VAL A 71 4.18 -2.40 -27.38
N PRO A 72 2.93 -2.02 -27.70
CA PRO A 72 1.86 -1.91 -26.71
C PRO A 72 1.75 -3.22 -25.92
N HIS A 73 1.49 -3.14 -24.61
CA HIS A 73 1.26 -4.32 -23.78
C HIS A 73 0.23 -5.23 -24.45
N SER A 74 0.65 -6.46 -24.77
CA SER A 74 -0.20 -7.46 -25.39
C SER A 74 -1.13 -8.07 -24.36
N ARG A 75 -2.15 -8.80 -24.81
CA ARG A 75 -3.00 -9.60 -23.93
C ARG A 75 -2.19 -10.58 -23.07
N LEU A 76 -1.08 -11.09 -23.58
CA LEU A 76 -0.18 -11.95 -22.82
C LEU A 76 0.42 -11.20 -21.64
N ASP A 77 0.91 -9.98 -21.84
CA ASP A 77 1.54 -9.19 -20.78
C ASP A 77 0.55 -8.88 -19.65
N TYR A 78 -0.71 -8.56 -19.99
CA TYR A 78 -1.77 -8.37 -19.01
C TYR A 78 -2.11 -9.64 -18.22
N VAL A 79 -2.13 -10.81 -18.88
CA VAL A 79 -2.40 -12.08 -18.19
C VAL A 79 -1.21 -12.49 -17.31
N LEU A 80 0.02 -12.23 -17.77
CA LEU A 80 1.23 -12.46 -16.99
C LEU A 80 1.26 -11.56 -15.75
N ASP A 81 0.89 -10.29 -15.90
CA ASP A 81 0.77 -9.36 -14.77
C ASP A 81 -0.30 -9.84 -13.77
N ASP A 82 -1.47 -10.28 -14.25
CA ASP A 82 -2.51 -10.89 -13.40
C ASP A 82 -2.00 -12.10 -12.62
N CYS A 83 -1.26 -13.00 -13.28
CA CYS A 83 -0.63 -14.17 -12.64
C CYS A 83 0.33 -13.74 -11.52
N PHE A 84 1.22 -12.79 -11.79
CA PHE A 84 2.19 -12.35 -10.79
C PHE A 84 1.57 -11.54 -9.65
N GLN A 85 0.56 -10.72 -9.91
CA GLN A 85 -0.21 -10.06 -8.84
C GLN A 85 -0.87 -11.11 -7.93
N LEU A 86 -1.52 -12.13 -8.51
CA LEU A 86 -2.14 -13.20 -7.73
C LEU A 86 -1.12 -14.02 -6.94
N ILE A 87 0.00 -14.42 -7.56
CA ILE A 87 1.08 -15.15 -6.91
C ILE A 87 1.64 -14.33 -5.73
N SER A 88 1.93 -13.05 -5.95
CA SER A 88 2.45 -12.17 -4.91
C SER A 88 1.52 -12.09 -3.71
N LEU A 89 0.22 -11.87 -3.94
CA LEU A 89 -0.76 -11.84 -2.86
C LEU A 89 -0.95 -13.20 -2.18
N LEU A 90 -0.86 -14.31 -2.92
CA LEU A 90 -0.90 -15.66 -2.35
C LEU A 90 0.32 -15.94 -1.48
N PHE A 91 1.52 -15.49 -1.89
CA PHE A 91 2.74 -15.58 -1.08
C PHE A 91 2.59 -14.81 0.23
N LEU A 92 1.96 -13.63 0.21
CA LEU A 92 1.62 -12.90 1.44
C LEU A 92 0.64 -13.69 2.31
N THR A 93 -0.46 -14.21 1.73
CA THR A 93 -1.47 -14.98 2.47
C THR A 93 -0.94 -16.27 3.10
N VAL A 94 0.03 -16.93 2.46
CA VAL A 94 0.67 -18.11 3.05
C VAL A 94 1.80 -17.75 4.01
N GLY A 95 2.12 -16.47 4.24
CA GLY A 95 3.14 -16.02 5.20
C GLY A 95 4.57 -16.00 4.67
N ARG A 96 4.78 -16.01 3.35
CA ARG A 96 6.10 -16.00 2.67
C ARG A 96 6.47 -14.61 2.16
N ASN A 97 6.23 -13.59 2.99
CA ASN A 97 6.36 -12.17 2.62
C ASN A 97 7.81 -11.77 2.30
N ASN A 98 8.77 -12.49 2.85
CA ASN A 98 10.20 -12.21 2.72
C ASN A 98 10.84 -12.84 1.46
N GLU A 99 10.03 -13.33 0.52
CA GLU A 99 10.49 -13.93 -0.73
C GLU A 99 10.26 -13.02 -1.93
N ALA A 100 11.10 -13.18 -2.95
CA ALA A 100 11.07 -12.32 -4.14
C ALA A 100 9.68 -12.22 -4.79
N PRO A 101 8.91 -13.32 -5.01
CA PRO A 101 7.59 -13.24 -5.62
C PRO A 101 6.59 -12.38 -4.83
N ALA A 102 6.71 -12.31 -3.50
CA ALA A 102 5.82 -11.54 -2.64
C ALA A 102 5.89 -10.03 -2.93
N THR A 103 7.01 -9.54 -3.47
CA THR A 103 7.24 -8.10 -3.72
C THR A 103 6.49 -7.56 -4.95
N TYR A 104 5.97 -8.42 -5.84
CA TYR A 104 5.45 -7.97 -7.14
C TYR A 104 4.25 -7.03 -7.03
N SER A 105 3.24 -7.39 -6.23
CA SER A 105 2.02 -6.59 -6.03
C SER A 105 2.35 -5.23 -5.38
N LEU A 106 3.29 -5.23 -4.43
CA LEU A 106 3.77 -4.02 -3.77
C LEU A 106 4.53 -3.12 -4.76
N SER A 107 5.44 -3.67 -5.57
CA SER A 107 6.19 -2.91 -6.57
C SER A 107 5.26 -2.24 -7.61
N THR A 108 4.23 -2.94 -8.06
CA THR A 108 3.23 -2.43 -9.00
C THR A 108 2.42 -1.30 -8.38
N THR A 109 2.00 -1.47 -7.12
CA THR A 109 1.27 -0.44 -6.38
C THR A 109 2.13 0.80 -6.15
N VAL A 110 3.41 0.63 -5.78
CA VAL A 110 4.38 1.73 -5.61
C VAL A 110 4.59 2.48 -6.91
N LEU A 111 4.76 1.78 -8.04
CA LEU A 111 4.91 2.41 -9.35
C LEU A 111 3.70 3.30 -9.68
N ARG A 112 2.49 2.81 -9.44
CA ARG A 112 1.25 3.59 -9.64
C ARG A 112 1.18 4.81 -8.73
N LEU A 113 1.53 4.67 -7.45
CA LEU A 113 1.59 5.80 -6.52
C LEU A 113 2.58 6.86 -6.98
N LEU A 114 3.79 6.46 -7.41
CA LEU A 114 4.81 7.38 -7.92
C LEU A 114 4.34 8.13 -9.16
N HIS A 115 3.72 7.45 -10.12
CA HIS A 115 3.10 8.11 -11.28
C HIS A 115 1.99 9.09 -10.89
N HIS A 116 1.17 8.74 -9.90
CA HIS A 116 0.13 9.65 -9.41
C HIS A 116 0.70 10.87 -8.69
N LEU A 117 1.80 10.75 -7.94
CA LEU A 117 2.49 11.89 -7.32
C LEU A 117 3.08 12.80 -8.39
N GLU A 118 3.71 12.21 -9.41
CA GLU A 118 4.24 12.93 -10.58
C GLU A 118 3.14 13.69 -11.33
N GLU A 119 2.04 13.02 -11.64
CA GLU A 119 0.88 13.60 -12.32
C GLU A 119 0.20 14.69 -11.47
N ALA A 120 0.09 14.47 -10.16
CA ALA A 120 -0.47 15.46 -9.25
C ALA A 120 0.36 16.75 -9.27
N GLY A 121 1.68 16.62 -9.22
CA GLY A 121 2.62 17.74 -9.12
C GLY A 121 2.59 18.44 -7.76
N PHE A 122 2.04 17.79 -6.73
CA PHE A 122 2.02 18.26 -5.35
C PHE A 122 2.12 17.07 -4.39
N TYR A 123 3.18 17.04 -3.57
CA TYR A 123 3.52 15.95 -2.66
C TYR A 123 4.55 16.43 -1.64
N SER A 124 4.57 15.87 -0.43
CA SER A 124 5.53 16.21 0.61
C SER A 124 6.68 15.20 0.68
N ALA A 125 7.76 15.55 1.39
CA ALA A 125 8.85 14.62 1.67
C ALA A 125 8.37 13.37 2.41
N LYS A 126 7.36 13.53 3.28
CA LYS A 126 6.74 12.42 4.04
C LYS A 126 6.07 11.38 3.14
N ASP A 127 5.53 11.79 1.99
CA ASP A 127 4.97 10.84 1.02
C ASP A 127 6.05 9.94 0.41
N LEU A 128 7.26 10.47 0.25
CA LEU A 128 8.40 9.76 -0.32
C LEU A 128 9.12 8.88 0.72
N GLU A 129 9.11 9.27 1.99
CA GLU A 129 9.82 8.54 3.06
C GLU A 129 9.37 7.07 3.17
N SER A 130 8.06 6.83 3.25
CA SER A 130 7.52 5.46 3.31
C SER A 130 7.83 4.64 2.05
N ILE A 131 7.79 5.28 0.88
CA ILE A 131 8.11 4.63 -0.40
C ILE A 131 9.60 4.27 -0.45
N SER A 132 10.49 5.12 0.06
CA SER A 132 11.92 4.86 0.13
C SER A 132 12.22 3.59 0.93
N GLN A 133 11.69 3.52 2.16
CA GLN A 133 11.85 2.35 3.03
C GLN A 133 11.33 1.07 2.37
N THR A 134 10.21 1.18 1.65
CA THR A 134 9.63 0.06 0.91
C THR A 134 10.51 -0.39 -0.26
N LEU A 135 11.07 0.54 -1.03
CA LEU A 135 12.00 0.23 -2.12
C LEU A 135 13.27 -0.46 -1.59
N ASP A 136 13.82 0.02 -0.47
CA ASP A 136 15.00 -0.57 0.17
C ASP A 136 14.71 -2.00 0.64
N SER A 137 13.59 -2.22 1.34
CA SER A 137 13.14 -3.54 1.78
C SER A 137 12.92 -4.53 0.62
N MET A 138 12.33 -4.06 -0.48
CA MET A 138 12.17 -4.90 -1.69
C MET A 138 13.54 -5.27 -2.29
N ARG A 139 14.50 -4.34 -2.37
CA ARG A 139 15.86 -4.64 -2.86
C ARG A 139 16.57 -5.67 -1.98
N GLU A 140 16.47 -5.54 -0.66
CA GLU A 140 17.03 -6.53 0.27
C GLU A 140 16.41 -7.91 0.07
N THR A 141 15.09 -7.96 -0.11
CA THR A 141 14.34 -9.20 -0.39
C THR A 141 14.78 -9.86 -1.69
N LEU A 142 14.95 -9.09 -2.78
CA LEU A 142 15.50 -9.62 -4.03
C LEU A 142 16.96 -10.07 -3.86
N GLY A 143 17.75 -9.36 -3.06
CA GLY A 143 19.13 -9.72 -2.74
C GLY A 143 19.23 -11.10 -2.08
N ARG A 144 18.35 -11.38 -1.10
CA ARG A 144 18.24 -12.71 -0.45
C ARG A 144 17.76 -13.79 -1.42
N GLY A 145 16.91 -13.43 -2.39
CA GLY A 145 16.31 -14.35 -3.34
C GLY A 145 17.23 -14.84 -4.47
N LYS A 146 18.47 -14.33 -4.57
CA LYS A 146 19.40 -14.63 -5.68
C LYS A 146 19.74 -16.12 -5.82
N ASP A 147 19.81 -16.83 -4.70
CA ASP A 147 20.20 -18.24 -4.68
C ASP A 147 18.99 -19.19 -4.68
N THR A 148 17.77 -18.66 -4.49
CA THR A 148 16.55 -19.46 -4.27
C THR A 148 15.50 -19.35 -5.37
N HIS A 149 15.52 -18.28 -6.18
CA HIS A 149 14.53 -18.04 -7.24
C HIS A 149 15.17 -17.95 -8.63
N SER A 150 14.36 -18.19 -9.67
CA SER A 150 14.81 -18.11 -11.07
C SER A 150 15.39 -16.72 -11.39
N PRO A 151 16.57 -16.63 -12.04
CA PRO A 151 17.16 -15.37 -12.47
C PRO A 151 16.21 -14.52 -13.33
N HIS A 152 15.32 -15.15 -14.09
CA HIS A 152 14.34 -14.47 -14.94
C HIS A 152 13.28 -13.71 -14.13
N LEU A 153 12.87 -14.25 -12.97
CA LEU A 153 11.98 -13.54 -12.06
C LEU A 153 12.70 -12.34 -11.46
N LEU A 154 13.94 -12.54 -11.01
CA LEU A 154 14.71 -11.48 -10.37
C LEU A 154 15.02 -10.34 -11.35
N GLU A 155 15.32 -10.64 -12.61
CA GLU A 155 15.49 -9.62 -13.65
C GLU A 155 14.18 -8.82 -13.88
N LEU A 156 13.03 -9.49 -13.91
CA LEU A 156 11.72 -8.85 -14.05
C LEU A 156 11.43 -7.89 -12.88
N LEU A 157 11.64 -8.35 -11.64
CA LEU A 157 11.40 -7.55 -10.44
C LEU A 157 12.39 -6.39 -10.32
N GLU A 158 13.68 -6.62 -10.61
CA GLU A 158 14.69 -5.57 -10.59
C GLU A 158 14.40 -4.50 -11.64
N SER A 159 13.97 -4.88 -12.85
CA SER A 159 13.56 -3.92 -13.88
C SER A 159 12.45 -2.99 -13.39
N ARG A 160 11.45 -3.54 -12.69
CA ARG A 160 10.35 -2.76 -12.09
C ARG A 160 10.85 -1.86 -10.96
N LEU A 161 11.74 -2.35 -10.09
CA LEU A 161 12.33 -1.52 -9.03
C LEU A 161 13.16 -0.38 -9.59
N VAL A 162 13.89 -0.60 -10.68
CA VAL A 162 14.64 0.46 -11.38
C VAL A 162 13.70 1.52 -11.94
N GLU A 163 12.55 1.14 -12.49
CA GLU A 163 11.53 2.11 -12.94
C GLU A 163 10.95 2.92 -11.78
N CYS A 164 10.59 2.27 -10.66
CA CYS A 164 10.16 2.96 -9.46
C CYS A 164 11.23 3.95 -8.97
N GLN A 165 12.50 3.51 -8.90
CA GLN A 165 13.60 4.35 -8.45
C GLN A 165 13.79 5.58 -9.32
N LYS A 166 13.68 5.45 -10.65
CA LYS A 166 13.82 6.58 -11.58
C LYS A 166 12.78 7.67 -11.31
N ILE A 167 11.52 7.29 -11.10
CA ILE A 167 10.43 8.25 -10.82
C ILE A 167 10.61 8.82 -9.41
N PHE A 168 10.93 7.97 -8.44
CA PHE A 168 11.22 8.39 -7.06
C PHE A 168 12.32 9.46 -7.01
N ASP A 169 13.47 9.20 -7.65
CA ASP A 169 14.60 10.14 -7.68
C ASP A 169 14.23 11.46 -8.38
N LYS A 170 13.38 11.41 -9.41
CA LYS A 170 12.85 12.60 -10.07
C LYS A 170 11.98 13.42 -9.12
N LEU A 171 11.08 12.77 -8.38
CA LEU A 171 10.21 13.44 -7.39
C LEU A 171 11.03 14.02 -6.23
N ARG A 172 12.01 13.26 -5.72
CA ARG A 172 12.91 13.71 -4.64
C ARG A 172 13.68 14.96 -5.06
N LYS A 173 14.30 14.95 -6.25
CA LYS A 173 14.98 16.12 -6.82
C LYS A 173 14.05 17.31 -6.96
N GLY A 174 12.77 17.09 -7.27
CA GLY A 174 11.76 18.15 -7.33
C GLY A 174 11.59 18.92 -6.01
N LEU A 175 11.75 18.25 -4.87
CA LEU A 175 11.65 18.87 -3.54
C LEU A 175 12.95 19.55 -3.08
N GLU A 176 14.11 19.10 -3.55
CA GLU A 176 15.43 19.66 -3.19
C GLU A 176 15.58 21.15 -3.59
N HIS A 177 14.74 21.66 -4.51
CA HIS A 177 14.75 23.05 -4.96
C HIS A 177 13.99 24.02 -4.02
N LEU A 178 13.36 23.52 -2.96
CA LEU A 178 12.64 24.35 -1.99
C LEU A 178 13.57 24.74 -0.85
N SER A 179 13.64 26.04 -0.52
CA SER A 179 14.35 26.48 0.68
C SER A 179 13.73 25.84 1.94
N PRO A 180 14.50 25.59 3.02
CA PRO A 180 14.00 24.95 4.24
C PRO A 180 12.79 25.67 4.86
N GLU A 181 12.76 26.99 4.76
CA GLU A 181 11.67 27.83 5.27
C GLU A 181 10.37 27.64 4.46
N LEU A 182 10.48 27.38 3.14
CA LEU A 182 9.31 27.12 2.28
C LEU A 182 8.72 25.72 2.47
N VAL A 183 9.49 24.75 2.97
CA VAL A 183 9.02 23.37 3.17
C VAL A 183 7.75 23.34 4.02
N LYS A 184 7.71 24.10 5.12
CA LYS A 184 6.53 24.16 6.00
C LYS A 184 5.28 24.68 5.29
N TYR A 185 5.42 25.73 4.47
CA TYR A 185 4.33 26.28 3.68
C TYR A 185 3.85 25.28 2.62
N HIS A 186 4.80 24.65 1.92
CA HIS A 186 4.52 23.63 0.93
C HIS A 186 3.75 22.44 1.53
N GLU A 187 4.20 21.89 2.66
CA GLU A 187 3.51 20.80 3.36
C GLU A 187 2.09 21.20 3.79
N THR A 188 1.93 22.42 4.32
CA THR A 188 0.62 22.95 4.73
C THR A 188 -0.33 23.06 3.53
N LEU A 189 0.15 23.54 2.39
CA LEU A 189 -0.65 23.64 1.17
C LEU A 189 -1.04 22.26 0.61
N VAL A 190 -0.12 21.30 0.60
CA VAL A 190 -0.42 19.90 0.22
C VAL A 190 -1.50 19.33 1.14
N SER A 191 -1.42 19.59 2.45
CA SER A 191 -2.43 19.18 3.42
C SER A 191 -3.79 19.81 3.13
N ILE A 192 -3.86 21.13 2.92
CA ILE A 192 -5.10 21.85 2.59
C ILE A 192 -5.74 21.27 1.32
N LEU A 193 -4.95 20.99 0.29
CA LEU A 193 -5.47 20.44 -0.96
C LEU A 193 -6.07 19.04 -0.78
N ARG A 194 -5.43 18.19 0.04
CA ARG A 194 -5.92 16.86 0.40
C ARG A 194 -7.20 16.95 1.23
N SER A 195 -7.22 17.80 2.25
CA SER A 195 -8.38 18.03 3.12
C SER A 195 -9.58 18.56 2.33
N THR A 196 -9.35 19.50 1.41
CA THR A 196 -10.40 20.02 0.51
C THR A 196 -10.97 18.90 -0.36
N SER A 197 -10.12 18.04 -0.92
CA SER A 197 -10.55 16.90 -1.75
C SER A 197 -11.31 15.85 -0.94
N ALA A 198 -10.88 15.58 0.30
CA ALA A 198 -11.57 14.69 1.21
C ALA A 198 -12.96 15.21 1.56
N ALA A 199 -13.06 16.49 1.97
CA ALA A 199 -14.31 17.16 2.30
C ALA A 199 -15.31 17.15 1.13
N ASN A 200 -14.82 17.35 -0.10
CA ASN A 200 -15.64 17.27 -1.32
C ASN A 200 -16.31 15.90 -1.53
N THR A 201 -15.72 14.83 -1.00
CA THR A 201 -16.27 13.46 -1.10
C THR A 201 -17.01 13.02 0.16
N ARG A 202 -17.27 13.88 1.14
CA ARG A 202 -18.03 13.48 2.33
C ARG A 202 -19.50 13.25 1.99
N SER A 203 -20.13 12.30 2.68
CA SER A 203 -21.58 12.05 2.55
C SER A 203 -22.41 13.27 2.95
N LYS A 204 -21.89 14.10 3.85
CA LYS A 204 -22.43 15.42 4.22
C LYS A 204 -21.36 16.47 4.01
N PHE A 205 -21.53 17.29 2.98
CA PHE A 205 -20.63 18.40 2.69
C PHE A 205 -20.76 19.49 3.76
N SER A 206 -19.62 19.99 4.25
CA SER A 206 -19.55 21.11 5.19
C SER A 206 -18.88 22.30 4.53
N SER A 207 -19.64 23.37 4.29
CA SER A 207 -19.06 24.62 3.78
C SER A 207 -18.12 25.26 4.79
N SER A 208 -18.41 25.16 6.10
CA SER A 208 -17.57 25.78 7.13
C SER A 208 -16.17 25.18 7.14
N GLU A 209 -16.04 23.86 6.98
CA GLU A 209 -14.73 23.19 6.88
C GLU A 209 -13.89 23.74 5.72
N ILE A 210 -14.50 24.05 4.58
CA ILE A 210 -13.76 24.64 3.45
C ILE A 210 -13.42 26.11 3.71
N LEU A 211 -14.27 26.86 4.40
CA LEU A 211 -14.00 28.24 4.78
C LEU A 211 -12.83 28.32 5.78
N ASP A 212 -12.77 27.41 6.76
CA ASP A 212 -11.65 27.30 7.70
C ASP A 212 -10.33 27.01 6.95
N LEU A 213 -10.36 26.16 5.92
CA LEU A 213 -9.20 25.93 5.05
C LEU A 213 -8.81 27.18 4.25
N GLN A 214 -9.77 28.00 3.82
CA GLN A 214 -9.49 29.29 3.17
C GLN A 214 -8.87 30.30 4.13
N GLU A 215 -9.20 30.27 5.42
CA GLU A 215 -8.53 31.10 6.43
C GLU A 215 -7.05 30.74 6.54
N GLY A 216 -6.72 29.44 6.60
CA GLY A 216 -5.32 28.99 6.55
C GLY A 216 -4.58 29.42 5.28
N LEU A 217 -5.25 29.46 4.13
CA LEU A 217 -4.67 30.00 2.90
C LEU A 217 -4.40 31.52 3.01
N LYS A 218 -5.31 32.29 3.61
CA LYS A 218 -5.12 33.73 3.84
C LYS A 218 -3.97 34.00 4.81
N GLU A 219 -3.80 33.18 5.84
CA GLU A 219 -2.66 33.28 6.77
C GLU A 219 -1.32 33.12 6.03
N ILE A 220 -1.23 32.11 5.15
CA ILE A 220 -0.04 31.93 4.30
C ILE A 220 0.18 33.14 3.41
N GLN A 221 -0.88 33.68 2.78
CA GLN A 221 -0.77 34.86 1.93
C GLN A 221 -0.30 36.09 2.72
N ASN A 222 -0.83 36.30 3.93
CA ASN A 222 -0.47 37.41 4.82
C ASN A 222 0.96 37.30 5.36
N SER A 223 1.56 36.10 5.34
CA SER A 223 2.96 35.92 5.71
C SER A 223 3.95 36.37 4.63
N THR A 224 3.46 36.64 3.40
CA THR A 224 4.29 37.18 2.31
C THR A 224 4.50 38.69 2.45
N LYS A 225 5.67 39.18 2.00
CA LYS A 225 5.96 40.62 1.89
C LYS A 225 5.99 41.03 0.44
N ASP A 226 5.14 42.00 0.07
CA ASP A 226 4.95 42.43 -1.33
C ASP A 226 4.65 41.25 -2.29
N GLY A 227 3.91 40.25 -1.79
CA GLY A 227 3.58 39.04 -2.55
C GLY A 227 4.73 38.04 -2.71
N ASN A 228 5.86 38.23 -2.03
CA ASN A 228 6.99 37.31 -2.03
C ASN A 228 7.21 36.65 -0.67
N PHE A 229 7.64 35.38 -0.69
CA PHE A 229 8.17 34.73 0.49
C PHE A 229 9.61 35.19 0.69
N VAL A 230 9.88 35.79 1.84
CA VAL A 230 11.20 36.36 2.15
C VAL A 230 11.76 35.74 3.43
N GLY A 231 13.06 35.47 3.42
CA GLY A 231 13.77 34.92 4.56
C GLY A 231 14.03 35.96 5.66
N SER A 232 14.63 35.47 6.74
CA SER A 232 15.04 36.30 7.88
C SER A 232 16.01 37.44 7.51
N ASP A 233 16.78 37.26 6.44
CA ASP A 233 17.71 38.20 5.84
C ASP A 233 17.05 39.20 4.86
N GLY A 234 15.74 39.07 4.64
CA GLY A 234 14.97 39.88 3.70
C GLY A 234 15.13 39.49 2.23
N GLN A 235 15.89 38.42 1.93
CA GLN A 235 16.02 37.92 0.57
C GLN A 235 14.81 37.06 0.16
N ILE A 236 14.53 37.05 -1.13
CA ILE A 236 13.49 36.19 -1.70
C ILE A 236 13.91 34.73 -1.60
N LEU A 237 13.02 33.89 -1.09
CA LEU A 237 13.28 32.47 -0.93
C LEU A 237 13.29 31.73 -2.28
N GLU A 238 14.32 30.92 -2.51
CA GLU A 238 14.44 30.06 -3.69
C GLU A 238 13.30 29.03 -3.72
N GLY A 239 12.70 28.84 -4.90
CA GLY A 239 11.57 27.93 -5.09
C GLY A 239 10.20 28.52 -4.74
N GLN A 240 10.10 29.80 -4.34
CA GLN A 240 8.83 30.42 -3.95
C GLN A 240 7.72 30.33 -5.00
N GLU A 241 8.07 30.34 -6.29
CA GLU A 241 7.09 30.29 -7.39
C GLU A 241 6.30 28.97 -7.40
N ASN A 242 6.92 27.87 -6.96
CA ASN A 242 6.24 26.59 -6.82
C ASN A 242 5.19 26.66 -5.70
N VAL A 243 5.53 27.30 -4.58
CA VAL A 243 4.63 27.49 -3.44
C VAL A 243 3.47 28.43 -3.80
N LYS A 244 3.73 29.53 -4.51
CA LYS A 244 2.68 30.45 -5.00
C LYS A 244 1.70 29.74 -5.93
N ARG A 245 2.20 29.00 -6.93
CA ARG A 245 1.34 28.21 -7.85
C ARG A 245 0.51 27.17 -7.11
N LEU A 246 1.08 26.52 -6.09
CA LEU A 246 0.35 25.57 -5.28
C LEU A 246 -0.73 26.27 -4.44
N TRP A 247 -0.44 27.46 -3.88
CA TRP A 247 -1.41 28.28 -3.17
C TRP A 247 -2.59 28.66 -4.07
N GLU A 248 -2.33 29.15 -5.29
CA GLU A 248 -3.37 29.48 -6.28
C GLU A 248 -4.23 28.26 -6.62
N ARG A 249 -3.59 27.10 -6.78
CA ARG A 249 -4.28 25.82 -7.02
C ARG A 249 -5.18 25.44 -5.86
N CYS A 250 -4.72 25.59 -4.61
CA CYS A 250 -5.51 25.35 -3.41
C CYS A 250 -6.71 26.30 -3.36
N TRP A 251 -6.47 27.61 -3.51
CA TRP A 251 -7.51 28.62 -3.50
C TRP A 251 -8.59 28.31 -4.54
N ARG A 252 -8.19 28.14 -5.79
CA ARG A 252 -9.11 27.80 -6.88
C ARG A 252 -9.88 26.51 -6.61
N TRP A 253 -9.24 25.51 -6.00
CA TRP A 253 -9.91 24.26 -5.66
C TRP A 253 -10.97 24.44 -4.59
N THR A 254 -10.70 25.23 -3.54
CA THR A 254 -11.68 25.54 -2.49
C THR A 254 -12.91 26.26 -3.06
N GLU A 255 -12.73 27.21 -3.99
CA GLU A 255 -13.84 27.91 -4.66
C GLU A 255 -14.74 26.95 -5.42
N ILE A 256 -14.14 26.09 -6.25
CA ILE A 256 -14.88 25.10 -7.05
C ILE A 256 -15.63 24.12 -6.14
N VAL A 257 -15.02 23.68 -5.04
CA VAL A 257 -15.64 22.76 -4.09
C VAL A 257 -16.80 23.43 -3.33
N LEU A 258 -16.68 24.70 -2.95
CA LEU A 258 -17.78 25.48 -2.35
C LEU A 258 -18.95 25.71 -3.31
N GLU A 259 -18.67 25.87 -4.60
CA GLU A 259 -19.68 26.01 -5.65
C GLU A 259 -20.41 24.68 -5.88
N ARG A 260 -19.67 23.58 -6.05
CA ARG A 260 -20.21 22.26 -6.41
C ARG A 260 -20.77 21.49 -5.21
N LYS A 261 -20.27 21.73 -4.00
CA LYS A 261 -20.74 21.12 -2.74
C LYS A 261 -20.82 19.60 -2.80
N GLY A 262 -19.79 18.96 -3.36
CA GLY A 262 -19.73 17.52 -3.55
C GLY A 262 -20.63 16.94 -4.65
N ARG A 263 -21.37 17.76 -5.39
CA ARG A 263 -22.18 17.30 -6.52
C ARG A 263 -21.29 17.03 -7.73
N ILE A 264 -21.38 15.81 -8.25
CA ILE A 264 -20.65 15.36 -9.43
C ILE A 264 -21.53 15.54 -10.66
N ASP A 265 -20.90 15.77 -11.81
CA ASP A 265 -21.57 15.75 -13.10
C ASP A 265 -22.23 14.38 -13.32
N GLU A 266 -23.54 14.39 -13.62
CA GLU A 266 -24.35 13.18 -13.78
C GLU A 266 -23.75 12.19 -14.78
N ARG A 267 -23.02 12.68 -15.80
CA ARG A 267 -22.36 11.86 -16.82
C ARG A 267 -21.27 10.93 -16.26
N PHE A 268 -20.77 11.25 -15.07
CA PHE A 268 -19.70 10.52 -14.38
C PHE A 268 -20.16 9.90 -13.06
N GLN A 269 -21.47 9.92 -12.78
CA GLN A 269 -22.02 9.44 -11.51
C GLN A 269 -21.71 7.95 -11.28
N GLU A 270 -21.84 7.11 -12.31
CA GLU A 270 -21.54 5.67 -12.20
C GLU A 270 -20.06 5.43 -11.83
N GLN A 271 -19.14 6.12 -12.49
CA GLN A 271 -17.70 6.01 -12.20
C GLN A 271 -17.39 6.52 -10.79
N TYR A 272 -18.01 7.63 -10.39
CA TYR A 272 -17.87 8.18 -9.03
C TYR A 272 -18.33 7.17 -7.98
N ASP A 273 -19.54 6.64 -8.10
CA ASP A 273 -20.12 5.71 -7.12
C ASP A 273 -19.27 4.44 -6.97
N ARG A 274 -18.77 3.90 -8.09
CA ARG A 274 -17.84 2.76 -8.08
C ARG A 274 -16.54 3.05 -7.33
N LEU A 275 -15.89 4.18 -7.64
CA LEU A 275 -14.64 4.57 -6.97
C LEU A 275 -14.86 4.92 -5.49
N PHE A 276 -15.98 5.56 -5.19
CA PHE A 276 -16.39 5.91 -3.84
C PHE A 276 -16.61 4.65 -2.99
N GLU A 277 -17.29 3.65 -3.54
CA GLU A 277 -17.50 2.36 -2.89
C GLU A 277 -16.17 1.63 -2.65
N ILE A 278 -15.30 1.52 -3.67
CA ILE A 278 -13.97 0.90 -3.55
C ILE A 278 -13.18 1.57 -2.41
N ARG A 279 -13.09 2.90 -2.43
CA ARG A 279 -12.37 3.66 -1.40
C ARG A 279 -12.93 3.40 -0.01
N ASN A 280 -14.24 3.43 0.17
CA ASN A 280 -14.88 3.18 1.48
C ASN A 280 -14.67 1.74 1.97
N GLN A 281 -14.70 0.75 1.07
CA GLN A 281 -14.43 -0.64 1.43
C GLN A 281 -12.98 -0.79 1.90
N LEU A 282 -12.01 -0.24 1.17
CA LEU A 282 -10.59 -0.25 1.53
C LEU A 282 -10.30 0.52 2.83
N GLU A 283 -10.93 1.68 3.02
CA GLU A 283 -10.82 2.47 4.24
C GLU A 283 -11.29 1.67 5.46
N ARG A 284 -12.45 1.00 5.36
CA ARG A 284 -12.95 0.12 6.43
C ARG A 284 -11.97 -1.01 6.73
N LEU A 285 -11.44 -1.67 5.71
CA LEU A 285 -10.45 -2.75 5.87
C LEU A 285 -9.18 -2.27 6.57
N SER A 286 -8.69 -1.09 6.20
CA SER A 286 -7.50 -0.46 6.79
C SER A 286 -7.71 -0.05 8.25
N MET A 287 -8.91 0.44 8.60
CA MET A 287 -9.23 0.85 9.98
C MET A 287 -9.43 -0.34 10.92
N THR A 288 -10.11 -1.40 10.47
CA THR A 288 -10.49 -2.51 11.35
C THR A 288 -9.41 -3.59 11.49
N GLN A 289 -8.26 -3.42 10.83
CA GLN A 289 -7.23 -4.47 10.72
C GLN A 289 -7.91 -5.80 10.36
N ALA A 290 -8.80 -5.76 9.37
CA ALA A 290 -9.89 -6.73 9.24
C ALA A 290 -9.39 -8.18 9.38
N TRP A 291 -9.76 -8.83 10.49
CA TRP A 291 -9.28 -10.14 10.90
C TRP A 291 -9.65 -11.26 9.91
N SER A 292 -10.46 -10.94 8.90
CA SER A 292 -10.96 -11.82 7.86
C SER A 292 -10.46 -11.48 6.45
N LEU A 293 -9.66 -10.42 6.29
CA LEU A 293 -9.11 -10.08 4.99
C LEU A 293 -7.99 -11.05 4.63
N ARG A 294 -8.13 -11.78 3.53
CA ARG A 294 -6.96 -12.38 2.87
C ARG A 294 -6.33 -11.34 1.96
N GLU A 295 -5.00 -11.26 1.91
CA GLU A 295 -4.28 -10.35 1.02
C GLU A 295 -4.71 -10.54 -0.44
N THR A 296 -5.02 -11.77 -0.84
CA THR A 296 -5.57 -12.08 -2.16
C THR A 296 -6.84 -11.29 -2.49
N ASP A 297 -7.66 -10.89 -1.52
CA ASP A 297 -8.85 -10.06 -1.74
C ASP A 297 -8.53 -8.64 -2.22
N LEU A 298 -7.27 -8.19 -2.09
CA LEU A 298 -6.80 -6.94 -2.71
C LEU A 298 -6.79 -7.01 -4.25
N PHE A 299 -6.66 -8.20 -4.84
CA PHE A 299 -6.57 -8.38 -6.30
C PHE A 299 -7.76 -7.77 -7.05
N GLN A 300 -8.98 -8.00 -6.55
CA GLN A 300 -10.17 -7.45 -7.21
C GLN A 300 -10.24 -5.92 -7.14
N TYR A 301 -9.70 -5.31 -6.08
CA TYR A 301 -9.64 -3.86 -5.94
C TYR A 301 -8.60 -3.28 -6.88
N GLN A 302 -7.40 -3.86 -6.93
CA GLN A 302 -6.35 -3.49 -7.87
C GLN A 302 -6.86 -3.54 -9.31
N ARG A 303 -7.46 -4.67 -9.73
CA ARG A 303 -8.01 -4.83 -11.09
C ARG A 303 -9.11 -3.83 -11.43
N LYS A 304 -10.00 -3.51 -10.48
CA LYS A 304 -11.04 -2.51 -10.71
C LYS A 304 -10.44 -1.10 -10.87
N LEU A 305 -9.45 -0.76 -10.04
CA LEU A 305 -8.76 0.53 -10.11
C LEU A 305 -7.94 0.66 -11.39
N ASP A 306 -7.13 -0.35 -11.73
CA ASP A 306 -6.30 -0.36 -12.94
C ASP A 306 -7.17 -0.15 -14.19
N ARG A 307 -8.32 -0.83 -14.29
CA ARG A 307 -9.25 -0.65 -15.41
C ARG A 307 -9.78 0.78 -15.52
N ILE A 308 -10.10 1.42 -14.39
CA ILE A 308 -10.61 2.80 -14.39
C ILE A 308 -9.48 3.77 -14.71
N ASP A 309 -8.29 3.54 -14.16
CA ASP A 309 -7.13 4.41 -14.33
C ASP A 309 -6.55 4.34 -15.75
N GLU A 310 -6.45 3.14 -16.34
CA GLU A 310 -5.96 2.92 -17.70
C GLU A 310 -6.95 3.33 -18.80
N ALA A 311 -8.25 3.45 -18.46
CA ALA A 311 -9.26 3.96 -19.39
C ALA A 311 -9.16 5.48 -19.62
N ARG A 312 -8.33 6.19 -18.84
CA ARG A 312 -8.14 7.64 -18.98
C ARG A 312 -7.38 7.98 -20.26
N VAL A 313 -7.75 9.11 -20.86
CA VAL A 313 -7.08 9.65 -22.06
C VAL A 313 -6.47 10.99 -21.72
N ASN A 314 -5.15 11.12 -21.91
CA ASN A 314 -4.38 12.34 -21.57
C ASN A 314 -4.63 12.82 -20.13
N GLY A 315 -4.72 11.87 -19.19
CA GLY A 315 -4.95 12.16 -17.77
C GLY A 315 -6.41 12.48 -17.40
N ASN A 316 -7.36 12.41 -18.33
CA ASN A 316 -8.77 12.73 -18.08
C ASN A 316 -9.72 11.55 -18.33
N PHE A 317 -10.91 11.60 -17.72
CA PHE A 317 -11.98 10.63 -17.89
C PHE A 317 -12.91 11.08 -19.01
N LEU A 318 -13.39 10.13 -19.80
CA LEU A 318 -14.34 10.37 -20.87
C LEU A 318 -15.72 9.82 -20.49
N ASP A 319 -16.77 10.57 -20.84
CA ASP A 319 -18.15 10.09 -20.74
C ASP A 319 -18.50 9.14 -21.90
N ALA A 320 -19.76 8.68 -21.94
CA ALA A 320 -20.26 7.80 -23.00
C ALA A 320 -20.19 8.40 -24.42
N ASN A 321 -20.03 9.72 -24.54
CA ASN A 321 -19.92 10.46 -25.80
C ASN A 321 -18.47 10.88 -26.10
N ASN A 322 -17.48 10.32 -25.39
CA ASN A 322 -16.06 10.69 -25.46
C ASN A 322 -15.75 12.15 -25.06
N GLN A 323 -16.60 12.79 -24.25
CA GLN A 323 -16.33 14.13 -23.75
C GLN A 323 -15.53 14.08 -22.44
N PRO A 324 -14.52 14.94 -22.27
CA PRO A 324 -13.71 14.97 -21.07
C PRO A 324 -14.49 15.47 -19.86
N ALA A 325 -14.18 14.92 -18.69
CA ALA A 325 -14.67 15.43 -17.42
C ALA A 325 -14.18 16.87 -17.19
N ASP A 326 -15.02 17.68 -16.55
CA ASP A 326 -14.62 19.00 -16.09
C ASP A 326 -13.60 18.91 -14.95
N LEU A 327 -12.98 20.04 -14.61
CA LEU A 327 -11.90 20.07 -13.62
C LEU A 327 -12.32 19.51 -12.25
N HIS A 328 -13.57 19.77 -11.83
CA HIS A 328 -14.10 19.28 -10.56
C HIS A 328 -14.27 17.77 -10.55
N THR A 329 -14.93 17.25 -11.57
CA THR A 329 -15.17 15.81 -11.71
C THR A 329 -13.85 15.07 -11.86
N GLN A 330 -12.96 15.51 -12.76
CA GLN A 330 -11.66 14.91 -12.98
C GLN A 330 -10.84 14.81 -11.67
N ARG A 331 -10.72 15.92 -10.93
CA ARG A 331 -9.96 15.95 -9.67
C ARG A 331 -10.59 15.07 -8.60
N THR A 332 -11.92 15.00 -8.54
CA THR A 332 -12.63 14.19 -7.56
C THR A 332 -12.42 12.70 -7.82
N LEU A 333 -12.55 12.25 -9.07
CA LEU A 333 -12.31 10.86 -9.45
C LEU A 333 -10.84 10.47 -9.22
N LEU A 334 -9.89 11.34 -9.59
CA LEU A 334 -8.46 11.12 -9.30
C LEU A 334 -8.16 11.04 -7.80
N TYR A 335 -8.80 11.87 -6.98
CA TYR A 335 -8.66 11.78 -5.53
C TYR A 335 -9.09 10.41 -5.01
N LEU A 336 -10.23 9.89 -5.46
CA LEU A 336 -10.73 8.57 -5.04
C LEU A 336 -9.80 7.42 -5.49
N ILE A 337 -9.29 7.47 -6.74
CA ILE A 337 -8.32 6.48 -7.24
C ILE A 337 -7.05 6.49 -6.38
N ARG A 338 -6.43 7.67 -6.22
CA ARG A 338 -5.18 7.83 -5.47
C ARG A 338 -5.34 7.40 -4.03
N ARG A 339 -6.46 7.76 -3.40
CA ARG A 339 -6.75 7.36 -2.02
C ARG A 339 -6.95 5.84 -1.91
N SER A 340 -7.57 5.21 -2.91
CA SER A 340 -7.75 3.75 -2.95
C SER A 340 -6.41 3.02 -3.09
N TYR A 341 -5.53 3.44 -4.00
CA TYR A 341 -4.17 2.88 -4.08
C TYR A 341 -3.37 3.10 -2.81
N ALA A 342 -3.51 4.25 -2.14
CA ALA A 342 -2.85 4.50 -0.86
C ALA A 342 -3.32 3.53 0.24
N TYR A 343 -4.62 3.18 0.29
CA TYR A 343 -5.11 2.14 1.21
C TYR A 343 -4.61 0.74 0.84
N ILE A 344 -4.55 0.39 -0.45
CA ILE A 344 -3.98 -0.90 -0.90
C ILE A 344 -2.52 -0.99 -0.47
N TYR A 345 -1.74 0.06 -0.71
CA TYR A 345 -0.35 0.15 -0.26
C TYR A 345 -0.23 -0.03 1.26
N ALA A 346 -1.03 0.70 2.04
CA ALA A 346 -1.05 0.57 3.49
C ALA A 346 -1.40 -0.85 3.97
N LEU A 347 -2.33 -1.53 3.29
CA LEU A 347 -2.70 -2.92 3.59
C LEU A 347 -1.59 -3.91 3.21
N LEU A 348 -0.88 -3.68 2.11
CA LEU A 348 0.23 -4.54 1.68
C LEU A 348 1.43 -4.44 2.63
N ILE A 349 1.81 -3.23 3.05
CA ILE A 349 2.94 -3.04 3.99
C ILE A 349 2.60 -3.52 5.41
N ALA A 350 1.32 -3.59 5.76
CA ALA A 350 0.85 -4.12 7.03
C ALA A 350 0.68 -5.65 7.03
N SER A 351 0.91 -6.33 5.90
CA SER A 351 0.83 -7.80 5.84
C SER A 351 2.01 -8.41 6.58
N GLU A 352 1.69 -9.24 7.58
CA GLU A 352 2.63 -9.90 8.46
C GLU A 352 3.09 -11.23 7.83
N PRO A 353 4.36 -11.65 8.02
CA PRO A 353 4.89 -12.92 7.50
C PRO A 353 4.37 -14.11 8.34
N VAL A 354 3.05 -14.28 8.36
CA VAL A 354 2.33 -15.29 9.14
C VAL A 354 1.22 -15.86 8.30
N SER A 355 1.21 -17.19 8.13
CA SER A 355 0.13 -17.87 7.40
C SER A 355 -1.23 -17.61 8.05
N GLU A 356 -2.28 -17.53 7.24
CA GLU A 356 -3.69 -17.43 7.68
C GLU A 356 -4.03 -18.39 8.84
N ALA A 357 -3.47 -19.60 8.83
CA ALA A 357 -3.72 -20.62 9.83
C ALA A 357 -3.19 -20.26 11.25
N LEU A 358 -2.17 -19.40 11.33
CA LEU A 358 -1.56 -18.95 12.58
C LEU A 358 -2.06 -17.57 13.05
N LEU A 359 -2.79 -16.83 12.21
CA LEU A 359 -3.34 -15.52 12.57
C LEU A 359 -4.14 -15.52 13.89
N PRO A 360 -4.98 -16.54 14.21
CA PRO A 360 -5.68 -16.54 15.49
C PRO A 360 -4.75 -16.54 16.72
N ILE A 361 -3.59 -17.20 16.61
CA ILE A 361 -2.59 -17.26 17.69
C ILE A 361 -1.79 -15.95 17.71
N TYR A 362 -1.35 -15.51 16.53
CA TYR A 362 -0.60 -14.27 16.37
C TYR A 362 -1.36 -13.05 16.92
N ASN A 363 -2.64 -12.90 16.59
CA ASN A 363 -3.49 -11.81 17.06
C ASN A 363 -3.71 -11.83 18.59
N GLN A 364 -3.80 -13.02 19.18
CA GLN A 364 -3.88 -13.15 20.64
C GLN A 364 -2.59 -12.66 21.30
N LEU A 365 -1.43 -13.02 20.75
CA LEU A 365 -0.14 -12.57 21.24
C LEU A 365 0.07 -11.07 21.02
N GLN A 366 -0.34 -10.50 19.89
CA GLN A 366 -0.26 -9.06 19.64
C GLN A 366 -1.12 -8.28 20.65
N THR A 367 -2.33 -8.75 20.92
CA THR A 367 -3.22 -8.15 21.93
C THR A 367 -2.57 -8.21 23.30
N LEU A 368 -2.01 -9.36 23.66
CA LEU A 368 -1.33 -9.57 24.93
C LEU A 368 -0.11 -8.66 25.09
N ARG A 369 0.72 -8.54 24.06
CA ARG A 369 1.86 -7.62 24.00
C ARG A 369 1.43 -6.17 24.27
N ARG A 370 0.37 -5.70 23.61
CA ARG A 370 -0.17 -4.35 23.82
C ARG A 370 -0.61 -4.14 25.27
N CYS A 371 -1.35 -5.09 25.85
CA CYS A 371 -1.76 -4.99 27.25
C CYS A 371 -0.57 -4.96 28.20
N LEU A 372 0.48 -5.78 27.96
CA LEU A 372 1.69 -5.77 28.79
C LEU A 372 2.47 -4.46 28.67
N LEU A 373 2.58 -3.89 27.48
CA LEU A 373 3.20 -2.57 27.26
C LEU A 373 2.39 -1.46 27.95
N GLU A 374 1.07 -1.45 27.82
CA GLU A 374 0.21 -0.46 28.51
C GLU A 374 0.36 -0.54 30.04
N VAL A 375 0.49 -1.74 30.60
CA VAL A 375 0.78 -1.93 32.03
C VAL A 375 2.14 -1.34 32.39
N LYS A 376 3.18 -1.60 31.58
CA LYS A 376 4.53 -1.05 31.78
C LYS A 376 4.52 0.48 31.74
N ASP A 377 3.87 1.05 30.72
CA ASP A 377 3.79 2.50 30.53
C ASP A 377 2.94 3.19 31.61
N SER A 378 2.01 2.47 32.24
CA SER A 378 1.18 2.97 33.36
C SER A 378 1.88 2.88 34.73
N GLY A 379 3.19 2.59 34.76
CA GLY A 379 3.97 2.48 35.99
C GLY A 379 4.04 1.07 36.59
N GLY A 380 3.71 0.04 35.80
CA GLY A 380 3.81 -1.36 36.22
C GLY A 380 2.63 -1.85 37.05
N VAL A 381 2.85 -2.92 37.82
CA VAL A 381 1.85 -3.56 38.68
C VAL A 381 2.21 -3.37 40.15
N SER A 382 1.21 -3.30 41.03
CA SER A 382 1.47 -3.12 42.48
C SER A 382 1.91 -4.41 43.18
N ASN A 383 1.62 -5.57 42.59
CA ASN A 383 2.05 -6.87 43.09
C ASN A 383 2.07 -7.91 41.95
N ALA A 384 2.90 -8.95 42.09
CA ALA A 384 3.10 -9.96 41.06
C ALA A 384 1.84 -10.79 40.71
N ARG A 385 0.79 -10.79 41.55
CA ARG A 385 -0.46 -11.53 41.27
C ARG A 385 -1.28 -10.87 40.16
N GLU A 386 -1.14 -9.57 39.98
CA GLU A 386 -1.79 -8.83 38.87
C GLU A 386 -1.30 -9.31 37.50
N LEU A 387 -0.12 -9.95 37.44
CA LEU A 387 0.43 -10.54 36.20
C LEU A 387 -0.06 -11.97 35.93
N TYR A 388 -0.83 -12.58 36.84
CA TYR A 388 -1.32 -13.95 36.67
C TYR A 388 -2.22 -14.15 35.44
N PRO A 389 -3.19 -13.27 35.13
CA PRO A 389 -4.00 -13.43 33.93
C PRO A 389 -3.16 -13.48 32.65
N TYR A 390 -2.14 -12.63 32.54
CA TYR A 390 -1.20 -12.62 31.41
C TYR A 390 -0.36 -13.90 31.37
N SER A 391 0.19 -14.32 32.51
CA SER A 391 0.99 -15.56 32.61
C SER A 391 0.18 -16.81 32.25
N MET A 392 -1.09 -16.88 32.69
CA MET A 392 -2.00 -17.97 32.34
C MET A 392 -2.31 -17.98 30.85
N LYS A 393 -2.53 -16.81 30.24
CA LYS A 393 -2.78 -16.72 28.80
C LYS A 393 -1.55 -17.13 27.98
N LEU A 394 -0.34 -16.72 28.39
CA LEU A 394 0.91 -17.14 27.76
C LEU A 394 1.07 -18.65 27.80
N ASN A 395 0.96 -19.25 28.98
CA ASN A 395 1.08 -20.69 29.14
C ASN A 395 0.00 -21.44 28.35
N SER A 396 -1.22 -20.91 28.28
CA SER A 396 -2.29 -21.49 27.46
C SER A 396 -1.95 -21.52 25.97
N ILE A 397 -1.29 -20.47 25.45
CA ILE A 397 -0.84 -20.43 24.06
C ILE A 397 0.37 -21.36 23.87
N ASP A 398 1.30 -21.33 24.80
CA ASP A 398 2.52 -22.14 24.76
C ASP A 398 2.22 -23.65 24.72
N ASN A 399 1.24 -24.08 25.51
CA ASN A 399 0.74 -25.46 25.55
C ASN A 399 0.09 -25.94 24.23
N MET A 400 -0.20 -25.04 23.29
CA MET A 400 -0.66 -25.43 21.95
C MET A 400 0.49 -25.94 21.06
N ARG A 401 1.75 -25.75 21.48
CA ARG A 401 2.92 -26.19 20.72
C ARG A 401 3.24 -27.65 21.00
N ILE A 402 3.75 -28.33 19.97
CA ILE A 402 4.34 -29.66 20.05
C ILE A 402 5.78 -29.54 19.53
N ASP A 403 6.76 -29.94 20.34
CA ASP A 403 8.20 -29.79 20.04
C ASP A 403 8.59 -28.36 19.60
N GLY A 404 8.02 -27.36 20.26
CA GLY A 404 8.27 -25.94 19.99
C GLY A 404 7.59 -25.39 18.74
N LYS A 405 6.69 -26.13 18.10
CA LYS A 405 5.99 -25.73 16.86
C LYS A 405 4.47 -25.75 17.02
N PHE A 406 3.80 -24.82 16.35
CA PHE A 406 2.34 -24.78 16.26
C PHE A 406 1.87 -25.65 15.09
N TYR A 407 1.09 -26.70 15.38
CA TYR A 407 0.51 -27.60 14.39
C TYR A 407 -0.95 -27.24 14.11
N ILE A 408 -1.36 -27.35 12.84
CA ILE A 408 -2.77 -27.26 12.42
C ILE A 408 -3.13 -28.56 11.72
N GLY A 409 -3.79 -29.45 12.46
CA GLY A 409 -3.93 -30.85 12.04
C GLY A 409 -2.57 -31.54 12.01
N ASN A 410 -2.19 -32.07 10.84
CA ASN A 410 -0.88 -32.69 10.61
C ASN A 410 0.13 -31.76 9.92
N ASP A 411 -0.20 -30.47 9.78
CA ASP A 411 0.59 -29.51 9.02
C ASP A 411 1.30 -28.51 9.93
N ILE A 412 2.43 -27.99 9.46
CA ILE A 412 3.20 -26.92 10.12
C ILE A 412 3.11 -25.69 9.21
N PRO A 413 2.22 -24.73 9.51
CA PRO A 413 2.08 -23.54 8.68
C PRO A 413 3.30 -22.62 8.77
N GLU A 414 3.49 -21.80 7.74
CA GLU A 414 4.52 -20.75 7.71
C GLU A 414 4.27 -19.67 8.77
N GLY A 415 5.33 -18.95 9.17
CA GLY A 415 5.26 -17.90 10.18
C GLY A 415 5.57 -18.35 11.61
N GLN A 416 6.04 -19.59 11.79
CA GLN A 416 6.44 -20.12 13.11
C GLN A 416 7.47 -19.22 13.80
N GLY A 417 8.45 -18.70 13.05
CA GLY A 417 9.47 -17.80 13.60
C GLY A 417 8.85 -16.53 14.19
N SER A 418 7.96 -15.88 13.45
CA SER A 418 7.25 -14.67 13.86
C SER A 418 6.40 -14.89 15.11
N VAL A 419 5.62 -15.98 15.15
CA VAL A 419 4.76 -16.31 16.30
C VAL A 419 5.60 -16.68 17.52
N ASN A 420 6.67 -17.46 17.36
CA ASN A 420 7.54 -17.83 18.47
C ASN A 420 8.33 -16.63 19.02
N ALA A 421 8.80 -15.73 18.16
CA ALA A 421 9.47 -14.50 18.58
C ALA A 421 8.52 -13.59 19.37
N LEU A 422 7.28 -13.42 18.91
CA LEU A 422 6.28 -12.64 19.61
C LEU A 422 5.85 -13.27 20.94
N LEU A 423 5.78 -14.61 21.01
CA LEU A 423 5.53 -15.33 22.26
C LEU A 423 6.66 -15.09 23.26
N ALA A 424 7.92 -15.17 22.81
CA ALA A 424 9.10 -14.91 23.63
C ALA A 424 9.11 -13.45 24.14
N GLU A 425 8.84 -12.48 23.27
CA GLU A 425 8.75 -11.05 23.65
C GLU A 425 7.68 -10.83 24.74
N CYS A 426 6.51 -11.48 24.63
CA CYS A 426 5.48 -11.36 25.67
C CYS A 426 5.93 -11.97 27.01
N TYR A 427 6.68 -13.08 26.99
CA TYR A 427 7.27 -13.66 28.20
C TYR A 427 8.32 -12.74 28.82
N GLU A 428 9.18 -12.13 28.00
CA GLU A 428 10.18 -11.15 28.42
C GLU A 428 9.52 -9.94 29.09
N LEU A 429 8.52 -9.32 28.45
CA LEU A 429 7.77 -8.20 29.04
C LEU A 429 7.10 -8.57 30.37
N ALA A 430 6.50 -9.76 30.46
CA ALA A 430 5.90 -10.24 31.69
C ALA A 430 6.93 -10.50 32.81
N TYR A 431 8.15 -10.92 32.44
CA TYR A 431 9.25 -11.10 33.37
C TYR A 431 9.81 -9.78 33.87
N GLU A 432 10.05 -8.81 32.97
CA GLU A 432 10.49 -7.45 33.33
C GLU A 432 9.53 -6.79 34.32
N LEU A 433 8.22 -6.84 34.05
CA LEU A 433 7.20 -6.31 34.96
C LEU A 433 7.20 -6.99 36.32
N ARG A 434 7.54 -8.28 36.39
CA ARG A 434 7.63 -9.01 37.66
C ARG A 434 8.89 -8.64 38.41
N ALA A 435 10.03 -8.55 37.73
CA ALA A 435 11.30 -8.16 38.34
C ALA A 435 11.20 -6.77 38.98
N ALA A 436 10.58 -5.80 38.28
CA ALA A 436 10.35 -4.45 38.82
C ALA A 436 9.53 -4.45 40.13
N VAL A 437 8.58 -5.38 40.28
CA VAL A 437 7.81 -5.52 41.55
C VAL A 437 8.67 -6.04 42.68
N ASP A 438 9.61 -6.92 42.39
CA ASP A 438 10.46 -7.51 43.42
C ASP A 438 11.55 -6.51 43.84
N GLU A 439 12.12 -5.74 42.90
CA GLU A 439 13.00 -4.59 43.18
C GLU A 439 12.31 -3.52 44.06
N ASP A 440 11.08 -3.12 43.70
CA ASP A 440 10.28 -2.15 44.48
C ASP A 440 9.98 -2.61 45.92
N LYS A 441 9.95 -3.93 46.17
CA LYS A 441 9.77 -4.46 47.53
C LYS A 441 11.08 -4.43 48.31
N GLU A 442 12.19 -4.81 47.68
CA GLU A 442 13.52 -4.77 48.29
C GLU A 442 13.88 -3.34 48.72
N ASP A 443 13.66 -2.35 47.84
CA ASP A 443 13.89 -0.93 48.14
C ASP A 443 13.04 -0.39 49.32
N ARG A 444 11.83 -0.92 49.50
CA ARG A 444 10.94 -0.59 50.62
C ARG A 444 11.30 -1.31 51.92
N GLU A 445 11.97 -2.45 51.84
CA GLU A 445 12.45 -3.19 53.01
C GLU A 445 13.80 -2.65 53.51
N GLU A 446 14.59 -2.00 52.64
CA GLU A 446 15.88 -1.36 52.98
C GLU A 446 15.77 0.11 53.42
N SER A 447 14.62 0.78 53.20
CA SER A 447 14.32 2.17 53.63
C SER A 447 13.52 2.23 54.94
#